data_AF-A0A3D4JTZ8-F1
#
_entry.id   AF-A0A3D4JTZ8-F1
#
_cell.length_a   1.000
_cell.length_b   1.000
_cell.length_c   1.000
_cell.angle_alpha   90.00
_cell.angle_beta   90.00
_cell.angle_gamma   90.00
#
_symmetry.space_group_name_H-M   'P 1'
#
loop_
_entity.id
_entity.type
_entity.pdbx_description
1 polymer ?
#
loop_
_entity_poly.entity_id
_entity_poly.type
_entity_poly.pdbx_seq_one_letter_code
_entity_poly.pdbx_strand_id
1 'polypeptide(L)' 'MSTLVNDLKEKWEALKAENPHLRIRNAAAELGVSEAELLATSVGEGVTVLKPEFQNILAEA' A
#
# COMPACT_ATOMS: atom_id res chain seq x y z
N MET A 1 -15.54 -7.05 7.95
CA MET A 1 -14.14 -6.61 7.75
C MET A 1 -13.92 -5.87 6.41
N SER A 2 -14.77 -6.06 5.39
CA SER A 2 -14.54 -5.50 4.04
C SER A 2 -14.81 -4.00 3.85
N THR A 3 -15.61 -3.36 4.72
CA THR A 3 -15.97 -1.93 4.56
C THR A 3 -14.81 -0.99 4.90
N LEU A 4 -14.01 -1.33 5.91
CA LEU A 4 -12.87 -0.51 6.35
C LEU A 4 -11.72 -0.49 5.33
N VAL A 5 -11.48 -1.63 4.66
CA VAL A 5 -10.41 -1.76 3.66
C VAL A 5 -10.78 -0.99 2.38
N ASN A 6 -12.05 -1.06 1.96
CA ASN A 6 -12.52 -0.31 0.81
C ASN A 6 -12.49 1.21 1.06
N ASP A 7 -12.90 1.66 2.24
CA ASP A 7 -12.85 3.08 2.63
C ASP A 7 -11.41 3.62 2.67
N LEU A 8 -10.46 2.81 3.16
CA LEU A 8 -9.04 3.18 3.16
C LEU A 8 -8.48 3.33 1.74
N LYS A 9 -8.87 2.43 0.84
CA LYS A 9 -8.46 2.47 -0.57
C LYS A 9 -9.00 3.71 -1.29
N GLU A 10 -10.27 4.04 -1.08
CA GLU A 10 -10.89 5.23 -1.68
C GLU A 10 -10.19 6.52 -1.22
N LYS A 11 -9.88 6.62 0.07
CA LYS A 11 -9.12 7.74 0.64
C LYS A 11 -7.72 7.85 0.05
N TRP A 12 -7.05 6.72 -0.18
CA TRP A 12 -5.73 6.69 -0.82
C TRP A 12 -5.77 7.22 -2.25
N GLU A 13 -6.69 6.72 -3.07
CA GLU A 13 -6.81 7.16 -4.46
C GLU A 13 -7.18 8.65 -4.55
N ALA A 14 -8.02 9.16 -3.65
CA ALA A 14 -8.33 10.59 -3.57
C ALA A 14 -7.08 11.43 -3.24
N LEU A 15 -6.33 11.06 -2.20
CA LEU A 15 -5.08 11.74 -1.83
C LEU A 15 -4.04 11.74 -2.96
N LYS A 16 -3.94 10.63 -3.68
CA LYS A 16 -3.03 10.49 -4.81
C LYS A 16 -3.47 11.31 -6.02
N ALA A 17 -4.76 11.45 -6.26
CA ALA A 17 -5.30 12.31 -7.31
C ALA A 17 -5.07 13.79 -7.00
N GLU A 18 -5.20 14.20 -5.74
CA GLU A 18 -4.94 15.56 -5.29
C GLU A 18 -3.43 15.90 -5.27
N ASN A 19 -2.59 14.96 -4.83
CA ASN A 19 -1.15 15.11 -4.75
C ASN A 19 -0.41 13.92 -5.41
N PRO A 20 -0.23 13.92 -6.74
CA PRO A 20 0.41 12.82 -7.47
C PRO A 20 1.86 12.52 -7.06
N HIS A 21 2.54 13.50 -6.44
CA HIS A 21 3.91 13.36 -5.94
C HIS A 21 3.98 12.91 -4.47
N LEU A 22 2.84 12.73 -3.81
CA LEU A 22 2.78 12.27 -2.42
C LEU A 22 3.29 10.83 -2.33
N ARG A 23 4.28 10.62 -1.47
CA ARG A 23 4.79 9.26 -1.20
C ARG A 23 3.79 8.51 -0.32
N ILE A 24 3.60 7.22 -0.60
CA ILE A 24 2.69 6.35 0.16
C ILE A 24 2.96 6.37 1.66
N ARG A 25 4.23 6.44 2.08
CA ARG A 25 4.62 6.59 3.50
C ARG A 25 4.01 7.83 4.16
N ASN A 26 3.99 8.96 3.46
CA ASN A 26 3.44 10.22 3.99
C ASN A 26 1.91 10.14 4.01
N ALA A 27 1.30 9.59 2.96
CA ALA A 27 -0.14 9.37 2.92
C ALA A 27 -0.62 8.42 4.04
N ALA A 28 0.14 7.37 4.34
CA ALA A 28 -0.15 6.48 5.46
C ALA A 28 -0.13 7.23 6.80
N ALA A 29 0.84 8.13 6.99
CA ALA A 29 0.89 8.98 8.18
C ALA A 29 -0.30 9.95 8.26
N GLU A 30 -0.72 10.55 7.14
CA GLU A 30 -1.91 11.42 7.07
C GLU A 30 -3.22 10.66 7.33
N LEU A 31 -3.30 9.40 6.88
CA LEU A 31 -4.45 8.52 7.07
C LEU A 31 -4.46 7.80 8.43
N GLY A 32 -3.38 7.92 9.21
CA GLY A 32 -3.27 7.30 10.54
C GLY A 32 -3.13 5.78 10.51
N VAL A 33 -2.59 5.22 9.42
CA VAL A 33 -2.37 3.77 9.23
C VAL A 33 -0.89 3.47 8.99
N SER A 34 -0.49 2.21 9.06
CA SER A 34 0.86 1.82 8.63
C SER A 34 0.99 1.82 7.10
N GLU A 35 2.21 2.04 6.62
CA GLU A 35 2.51 1.99 5.19
C GLU A 35 2.15 0.63 4.57
N ALA A 36 2.37 -0.47 5.30
CA ALA A 36 2.04 -1.81 4.85
C ALA A 36 0.52 -2.03 4.74
N GLU A 37 -0.28 -1.51 5.67
CA GLU A 37 -1.75 -1.59 5.60
C GLU A 37 -2.28 -0.82 4.40
N LEU A 38 -1.73 0.37 4.13
CA LEU A 38 -2.10 1.16 2.97
C LEU A 38 -1.73 0.44 1.67
N LEU A 39 -0.51 -0.10 1.58
CA LEU A 39 -0.05 -0.86 0.43
C LEU A 39 -0.88 -2.14 0.19
N ALA A 40 -1.35 -2.78 1.27
CA ALA A 40 -2.17 -3.99 1.19
C ALA A 40 -3.52 -3.75 0.50
N THR A 41 -4.05 -2.52 0.51
CA THR A 41 -5.31 -2.18 -0.18
C THR A 41 -5.23 -2.30 -1.70
N SER A 42 -4.01 -2.28 -2.28
CA SER A 42 -3.77 -2.40 -3.71
C SER A 42 -3.38 -3.82 -4.15
N VAL A 43 -3.47 -4.82 -3.26
CA VAL A 43 -3.15 -6.22 -3.60
C VAL A 43 -4.12 -6.73 -4.67
N GLY A 44 -3.57 -7.28 -5.76
CA GLY A 44 -4.33 -7.68 -6.96
C GLY A 44 -4.45 -6.58 -8.01
N GLU A 45 -4.07 -5.33 -7.69
CA GLU A 45 -4.05 -4.19 -8.61
C GLU A 45 -2.62 -3.65 -8.76
N GLY A 46 -1.71 -4.51 -9.23
CA GLY A 46 -0.30 -4.18 -9.42
C GLY A 46 0.57 -4.38 -8.18
N VAL A 47 -0.01 -4.72 -7.02
CA VAL A 47 0.73 -5.19 -5.84
C VAL A 47 0.53 -6.69 -5.66
N THR A 48 1.63 -7.40 -5.45
CA THR A 48 1.66 -8.84 -5.16
C THR A 48 2.41 -9.08 -3.86
N VAL A 49 1.76 -9.70 -2.89
CA VAL A 49 2.40 -10.10 -1.64
C VAL A 49 3.28 -11.32 -1.92
N LEU A 50 4.58 -11.18 -1.66
CA LEU A 50 5.53 -12.27 -1.78
C LEU A 50 5.59 -13.09 -0.49
N LYS A 51 5.94 -14.36 -0.62
CA LYS A 51 6.32 -15.18 0.53
C LYS A 51 7.59 -14.61 1.17
N PRO A 52 7.80 -14.77 2.48
CA PRO A 52 8.98 -14.26 3.19
C PRO A 52 10.24 -15.12 2.92
N GLU A 53 10.49 -15.47 1.66
CA GLU A 53 11.62 -16.26 1.21
C GLU A 53 12.81 -15.33 0.89
N PHE A 54 13.22 -14.52 1.87
CA PHE A 54 14.20 -13.44 1.69
C PHE A 54 15.52 -13.90 1.07
N GLN A 55 15.99 -15.10 1.44
CA GLN A 55 17.21 -15.68 0.87
C GLN A 55 17.11 -15.85 -0.65
N ASN A 56 15.95 -16.31 -1.15
CA ASN A 56 15.70 -16.48 -2.58
C ASN A 56 15.52 -15.13 -3.28
N ILE A 57 14.90 -14.16 -2.59
CA ILE A 57 14.65 -12.81 -3.12
C ILE A 57 15.94 -12.00 -3.25
N LEU A 58 16.86 -12.16 -2.30
CA LEU A 58 18.10 -11.39 -2.21
C LEU A 58 19.31 -12.08 -2.86
N ALA A 59 19.13 -13.27 -3.42
CA ALA A 59 20.21 -13.96 -4.14
C ALA A 59 20.67 -13.11 -5.34
N GLU A 60 21.99 -12.95 -5.50
CA GLU A 60 22.59 -12.33 -6.69
C GLU A 60 22.27 -13.18 -7.93
N ALA A 61 21.93 -12.50 -9.03
CA ALA A 61 21.60 -13.13 -10.31
C ALA A 61 22.81 -13.77 -11.00
#